data_AF-A0AAF0S592-F1
#
_entry.id   AF-A0AAF0S592-F1
#
_cell.length_a   1.000
_cell.length_b   1.000
_cell.length_c   1.000
_cell.angle_alpha   90.00
_cell.angle_beta   90.00
_cell.angle_gamma   90.00
#
_symmetry.space_group_name_H-M   'P 1'
#
loop_
_entity.id
_entity.type
_entity.pdbx_description
1 polymer ?
#
loop_
_entity_poly.entity_id
_entity_poly.type
_entity_poly.pdbx_seq_one_letter_code
_entity_poly.pdbx_strand_id
1 'polypeptide(L)'
;MAGDQGIRVDEFTRTRGACCVVHSLVATIPPGGSTGWHRHHAWQTGIVARGRLRHRTADAERFHGPGDVLVERPGVDHEASNVSDEELVLVFVAARPEGVPLSTAAARGPAKLT
;
A
#
# COMPACT_ATOMS: atom_id res chain seq x y z
N MET A 1 10.43 -0.03 -15.56
CA MET A 1 10.46 0.52 -14.18
C MET A 1 9.41 1.62 -14.14
N ALA A 2 8.22 1.35 -13.61
CA ALA A 2 7.20 2.40 -13.49
C ALA A 2 7.68 3.35 -12.39
N GLY A 3 8.29 4.45 -12.80
CA GLY A 3 8.69 5.52 -11.89
C GLY A 3 7.48 6.11 -11.21
N ASP A 4 7.68 6.55 -9.97
CA ASP A 4 6.75 7.30 -9.14
C ASP A 4 5.89 8.27 -9.99
N GLN A 5 4.63 7.90 -10.25
CA GLN A 5 3.70 8.68 -11.08
C GLN A 5 3.10 9.86 -10.31
N GLY A 6 3.89 10.51 -9.45
CA GLY A 6 3.44 11.58 -8.57
C GLY A 6 2.70 11.08 -7.32
N ILE A 7 3.02 9.88 -6.85
CA ILE A 7 2.49 9.37 -5.58
C ILE A 7 3.18 10.12 -4.44
N ARG A 8 2.38 10.76 -3.60
CA ARG A 8 2.87 11.44 -2.39
C ARG A 8 2.63 10.55 -1.18
N VAL A 9 3.65 10.38 -0.35
CA VAL A 9 3.53 9.66 0.93
C VAL A 9 4.02 10.58 2.05
N ASP A 10 3.09 10.99 2.90
CA ASP A 10 3.35 11.87 4.03
C ASP A 10 3.30 11.07 5.34
N GLU A 11 4.34 11.21 6.17
CA GLU A 11 4.40 10.60 7.50
C GLU A 11 3.85 11.58 8.55
N PHE A 12 2.78 11.19 9.22
CA PHE A 12 2.20 11.99 10.32
C PHE A 12 2.85 11.69 11.65
N THR A 13 3.16 10.42 11.92
CA THR A 13 3.75 10.00 13.19
C THR A 13 4.63 8.79 12.97
N ARG A 14 5.78 8.82 13.64
CA ARG A 14 6.69 7.70 13.77
C ARG A 14 6.97 7.47 15.24
N THR A 15 6.49 6.35 15.76
CA THR A 15 6.67 5.97 17.15
C THR A 15 7.56 4.76 17.24
N ARG A 16 8.67 4.88 17.97
CA ARG A 16 9.50 3.73 18.35
C ARG A 16 8.94 3.13 19.64
N GLY A 17 8.34 1.96 19.53
CA GLY A 17 7.91 1.15 20.68
C GLY A 17 8.95 0.08 21.04
N ALA A 18 8.65 -0.70 22.07
CA ALA A 18 9.53 -1.78 22.53
C ALA A 18 9.73 -2.90 21.50
N CYS A 19 8.78 -3.10 20.58
CA CYS A 19 8.80 -4.19 19.61
C CYS A 19 9.24 -3.79 18.20
N CYS A 20 9.11 -2.51 17.88
CA CYS A 20 8.81 -2.10 16.52
C CYS A 20 8.78 -0.58 16.39
N VAL A 21 8.97 -0.10 15.16
CA VAL A 21 8.65 1.26 14.76
C VAL A 21 7.26 1.23 14.10
N VAL A 22 6.36 2.05 14.60
CA VAL A 22 5.01 2.23 14.06
C VAL A 22 4.96 3.55 13.29
N HIS A 23 4.50 3.48 12.05
CA HIS A 23 4.33 4.62 11.16
C HIS A 23 2.84 4.82 10.89
N SER A 24 2.36 6.06 11.00
CA SER A 24 1.07 6.47 10.43
C SER A 24 1.33 7.34 9.21
N LEU A 25 0.85 6.90 8.06
CA LEU A 25 1.18 7.47 6.74
C LEU A 25 -0.11 7.87 6.03
N VAL A 26 -0.04 8.88 5.17
CA VAL A 26 -1.04 9.12 4.14
C VAL A 26 -0.41 9.01 2.77
N ALA A 27 -0.94 8.11 1.94
CA ALA A 27 -0.57 8.00 0.54
C ALA A 27 -1.64 8.68 -0.32
N THR A 28 -1.21 9.60 -1.17
CA THR A 28 -2.05 10.24 -2.19
C THR A 28 -1.59 9.77 -3.57
N ILE A 29 -2.48 9.12 -4.31
CA ILE A 29 -2.21 8.56 -5.64
C ILE A 29 -3.06 9.33 -6.66
N PRO A 30 -2.46 10.00 -7.66
CA PRO A 30 -3.22 10.76 -8.65
C PRO A 30 -4.07 9.82 -9.53
N PRO A 31 -5.07 10.36 -10.27
CA PRO A 31 -5.87 9.56 -11.21
C PRO A 31 -5.01 8.72 -12.15
N GLY A 32 -5.29 7.41 -12.24
CA GLY A 32 -4.52 6.46 -13.04
C GLY A 32 -3.16 6.06 -12.48
N GLY A 33 -2.72 6.64 -11.36
CA GLY A 33 -1.45 6.32 -10.70
C GLY A 33 -1.42 4.89 -10.13
N SER A 34 -0.22 4.32 -10.07
CA SER A 34 0.03 2.97 -9.54
C SER A 34 1.31 2.94 -8.70
N THR A 35 1.27 2.21 -7.60
CA THR A 35 2.46 1.95 -6.75
C THR A 35 3.50 1.07 -7.43
N GLY A 36 3.14 0.43 -8.55
CA GLY A 36 3.86 -0.74 -9.06
C GLY A 36 3.75 -1.94 -8.12
N TRP A 37 4.30 -3.08 -8.59
CA TRP A 37 4.39 -4.30 -7.80
C TRP A 37 5.44 -4.14 -6.71
N HIS A 38 5.04 -4.38 -5.47
CA HIS A 38 5.89 -4.28 -4.31
C HIS A 38 5.36 -5.17 -3.18
N ARG A 39 6.07 -5.13 -2.05
CA ARG A 39 5.79 -5.95 -0.89
C ARG A 39 6.13 -5.22 0.39
N HIS A 40 5.34 -5.46 1.43
CA HIS A 40 5.65 -5.04 2.79
C HIS A 40 6.27 -6.20 3.59
N HIS A 41 7.25 -5.88 4.43
CA HIS A 41 7.88 -6.85 5.33
C HIS A 41 7.19 -6.99 6.68
N ALA A 42 6.14 -6.21 6.90
CA ALA A 42 5.34 -6.23 8.11
C ALA A 42 3.88 -5.92 7.77
N TRP A 43 2.99 -6.07 8.74
CA TRP A 43 1.57 -5.81 8.55
C TRP A 43 1.33 -4.32 8.31
N GLN A 44 0.49 -4.05 7.32
CA GLN A 44 -0.02 -2.71 7.05
C GLN A 44 -1.54 -2.76 6.99
N THR A 45 -2.19 -1.85 7.70
CA THR A 45 -3.65 -1.65 7.64
C THR A 45 -3.91 -0.31 6.99
N GLY A 46 -4.71 -0.31 5.93
CA GLY A 46 -5.09 0.88 5.19
C GLY A 46 -6.58 1.16 5.31
N ILE A 47 -6.94 2.44 5.27
CA ILE A 47 -8.32 2.93 5.15
C ILE A 47 -8.37 3.79 3.90
N VAL A 48 -9.34 3.55 3.03
CA VAL A 48 -9.61 4.43 1.89
C VAL A 48 -10.35 5.65 2.40
N ALA A 49 -9.72 6.82 2.39
CA ALA A 49 -10.34 8.07 2.81
C ALA A 49 -11.05 8.79 1.65
N ARG A 50 -10.55 8.65 0.43
CA ARG A 50 -11.10 9.26 -0.80
C ARG A 50 -10.73 8.46 -2.05
N GLY A 51 -11.52 8.54 -3.12
CA GLY A 51 -11.24 7.91 -4.40
C GLY A 51 -11.54 6.41 -4.41
N ARG A 52 -11.11 5.72 -5.48
CA ARG A 52 -11.33 4.27 -5.65
C ARG A 52 -10.02 3.54 -5.87
N LEU A 53 -9.72 2.61 -4.97
CA LEU A 53 -8.56 1.74 -5.03
C LEU A 53 -8.90 0.45 -5.79
N ARG A 54 -8.02 0.05 -6.70
CA ARG A 54 -7.87 -1.34 -7.15
C ARG A 54 -6.59 -1.90 -6.54
N HIS A 55 -6.73 -2.96 -5.75
CA HIS A 55 -5.64 -3.66 -5.08
C HIS A 55 -5.50 -5.07 -5.65
N ARG A 56 -4.31 -5.42 -6.13
CA ARG A 56 -4.03 -6.66 -6.85
C ARG A 56 -2.93 -7.44 -6.16
N THR A 57 -3.15 -8.73 -6.02
CA THR A 57 -2.13 -9.73 -5.69
C THR A 57 -1.96 -10.67 -6.89
N ALA A 58 -1.07 -11.67 -6.79
CA ALA A 58 -0.98 -12.72 -7.81
C ALA A 58 -2.31 -13.50 -7.98
N ASP A 59 -3.08 -13.64 -6.90
CA ASP A 59 -4.21 -14.56 -6.82
C ASP A 59 -5.58 -13.86 -6.82
N ALA A 60 -5.61 -12.55 -6.54
CA ALA A 60 -6.85 -11.82 -6.36
C ALA A 60 -6.73 -10.35 -6.79
N GLU A 61 -7.83 -9.82 -7.31
CA GLU A 61 -8.06 -8.40 -7.54
C GLU A 61 -9.27 -7.96 -6.71
N ARG A 62 -9.12 -6.85 -5.99
CA ARG A 62 -10.14 -6.29 -5.11
C ARG A 62 -10.27 -4.80 -5.35
N PHE A 63 -11.47 -4.27 -5.15
CA PHE A 63 -11.76 -2.86 -5.24
C PHE A 63 -12.24 -2.35 -3.90
N HIS A 64 -11.78 -1.17 -3.51
CA HIS A 64 -12.11 -0.53 -2.24
C HIS A 64 -12.52 0.93 -2.50
N GLY A 65 -13.57 1.38 -1.83
CA GLY A 65 -14.04 2.77 -1.84
C GLY A 65 -13.95 3.43 -0.47
N PRO A 66 -14.34 4.71 -0.34
CA PRO A 66 -14.21 5.45 0.91
C PRO A 66 -14.89 4.76 2.10
N GLY A 67 -14.17 4.64 3.22
CA GLY A 67 -14.59 3.92 4.41
C GLY A 67 -14.21 2.44 4.45
N ASP A 68 -13.80 1.85 3.32
CA ASP A 68 -13.33 0.47 3.29
C ASP A 68 -11.93 0.36 3.91
N VAL A 69 -11.70 -0.80 4.53
CA VAL A 69 -10.41 -1.19 5.12
C VAL A 69 -9.74 -2.24 4.24
N LEU A 70 -8.43 -2.15 4.10
CA LEU A 70 -7.58 -3.19 3.54
C LEU A 70 -6.47 -3.58 4.51
N VAL A 71 -6.03 -4.84 4.44
CA VAL A 71 -4.92 -5.35 5.22
C VAL A 71 -3.94 -6.04 4.29
N GLU A 72 -2.70 -5.55 4.29
CA GLU A 72 -1.60 -6.11 3.52
C GLU A 72 -0.74 -6.97 4.43
N ARG A 73 -0.66 -8.26 4.08
CA ARG A 73 0.11 -9.25 4.83
C ARG A 73 1.59 -9.11 4.53
N PRO A 74 2.46 -9.35 5.52
CA PRO A 74 3.90 -9.44 5.28
C PRO A 74 4.21 -10.46 4.18
N GLY A 75 5.07 -10.08 3.25
CA GLY A 75 5.60 -11.02 2.26
C GLY A 75 4.70 -11.30 1.06
N VAL A 76 3.53 -10.68 0.94
CA VAL A 76 2.64 -10.82 -0.23
C VAL A 76 2.92 -9.71 -1.23
N ASP A 77 3.30 -10.08 -2.46
CA ASP A 77 3.47 -9.13 -3.55
C ASP A 77 2.12 -8.59 -4.02
N HIS A 78 2.01 -7.28 -4.13
CA HIS A 78 0.79 -6.60 -4.54
C HIS A 78 1.06 -5.29 -5.26
N GLU A 79 0.02 -4.76 -5.88
CA GLU A 79 -0.01 -3.48 -6.59
C GLU A 79 -1.31 -2.75 -6.23
N ALA A 80 -1.19 -1.46 -5.95
CA ALA A 80 -2.32 -0.58 -5.69
C ALA A 80 -2.36 0.52 -6.76
N SER A 81 -3.51 0.65 -7.42
CA SER A 81 -3.76 1.69 -8.42
C SER A 81 -5.03 2.48 -8.12
N ASN A 82 -4.98 3.76 -8.44
CA ASN A 82 -6.15 4.62 -8.46
C ASN A 82 -6.93 4.43 -9.76
N VAL A 83 -8.18 3.96 -9.64
CA VAL A 83 -9.09 3.74 -10.77
C VAL A 83 -10.23 4.78 -10.84
N SER A 84 -10.17 5.82 -10.02
CA SER A 84 -11.05 6.99 -10.11
C SER A 84 -10.42 8.13 -10.92
N ASP A 85 -11.25 9.11 -11.27
CA ASP A 85 -10.88 10.38 -11.90
C ASP A 85 -10.46 11.47 -10.91
N GLU A 86 -10.51 11.17 -9.61
CA GLU A 86 -10.00 11.99 -8.52
C GLU A 86 -8.80 11.35 -7.81
N GLU A 87 -8.13 12.09 -6.93
CA GLU A 87 -7.04 11.52 -6.11
C GLU A 87 -7.56 10.44 -5.16
N LEU A 88 -6.86 9.32 -5.14
CA LEU A 88 -7.03 8.28 -4.14
C LEU A 88 -6.20 8.65 -2.91
N VAL A 89 -6.84 8.73 -1.75
CA VAL A 89 -6.19 9.03 -0.46
C VAL A 89 -6.35 7.84 0.46
N LEU A 90 -5.22 7.30 0.92
CA LEU A 90 -5.15 6.14 1.80
C LEU A 90 -4.48 6.54 3.11
N VAL A 91 -5.09 6.19 4.24
CA VAL A 91 -4.49 6.35 5.57
C VAL A 91 -3.98 4.98 6.02
N PHE A 92 -2.69 4.87 6.30
CA PHE A 92 -2.06 3.61 6.66
C PHE A 92 -1.44 3.64 8.06
N VAL A 93 -1.50 2.50 8.73
CA VAL A 93 -0.67 2.19 9.90
C VAL A 93 0.21 0.99 9.56
N ALA A 94 1.53 1.17 9.69
CA ALA A 94 2.52 0.13 9.45
C ALA A 94 3.40 -0.07 10.68
N ALA A 95 3.40 -1.28 11.24
CA ALA A 95 4.23 -1.65 12.39
C ALA A 95 5.32 -2.61 11.94
N ARG A 96 6.60 -2.21 12.04
CA ARG A 96 7.72 -2.96 11.46
C ARG A 96 8.94 -2.99 12.38
N PRO A 97 9.80 -4.03 12.28
CA PRO A 97 11.10 -3.99 12.95
C PRO A 97 11.93 -2.80 12.44
N GLU A 98 12.76 -2.26 13.32
CA GLU A 98 13.66 -1.17 12.96
C GLU A 98 14.63 -1.60 11.86
N GLY A 99 14.98 -0.66 10.98
CA GLY A 99 15.97 -0.86 9.91
C GLY A 99 15.42 -1.62 8.69
N VAL A 100 14.25 -2.24 8.79
CA VAL A 100 13.62 -2.89 7.64
C VAL A 100 12.92 -1.81 6.77
N PRO A 101 12.96 -1.84 5.42
CA PRO A 101 12.32 -0.82 4.55
C PRO A 101 10.79 -0.89 4.45
N LEU A 102 10.08 0.25 4.46
CA LEU A 102 8.60 0.32 4.40
C LEU A 102 7.98 -0.62 3.36
N SER A 103 8.53 -0.59 2.15
CA SER A 103 8.26 -1.55 1.08
C SER A 103 9.54 -1.90 0.31
N THR A 104 9.48 -2.99 -0.44
CA THR A 104 10.48 -3.36 -1.44
C THR A 104 9.78 -3.63 -2.76
N ALA A 105 10.38 -3.16 -3.86
CA ALA A 105 9.89 -3.46 -5.20
C ALA A 105 9.87 -4.98 -5.46
N ALA A 106 8.91 -5.44 -6.27
CA ALA A 106 8.76 -6.81 -6.70
C ALA A 106 8.49 -6.88 -8.21
N ALA A 107 8.84 -8.00 -8.83
CA ALA A 107 8.21 -8.36 -10.10
C ALA A 107 6.77 -8.82 -9.81
N ARG A 108 5.87 -8.77 -10.81
CA ARG A 108 4.57 -9.43 -10.64
C ARG A 108 4.81 -10.90 -10.29
N GLY A 109 4.41 -11.31 -9.09
CA GLY A 109 4.52 -12.69 -8.66
C GLY A 109 3.75 -13.63 -9.61
N PRO A 110 4.21 -14.88 -9.79
CA PRO A 110 3.46 -15.86 -10.59
C PRO A 110 2.08 -16.06 -9.95
N ALA A 111 1.02 -16.07 -10.76
CA ALA A 111 -0.30 -16.49 -10.29
C ALA A 111 -0.17 -17.90 -9.70
N LYS A 112 -0.78 -18.19 -8.55
CA LYS A 112 -0.86 -19.57 -8.10
C LYS A 112 -1.63 -20.37 -9.14
N LEU A 113 -1.00 -21.39 -9.70
CA LEU A 113 -1.72 -22.44 -10.41
C LEU A 113 -2.55 -23.18 -9.35
N THR A 114 -3.87 -23.01 -9.43
CA THR A 114 -4.84 -23.84 -8.71
C THR A 114 -5.04 -25.16 -9.43
#